data_AF-A0A0Q0LY98-F1
#
_entry.id   AF-A0A0Q0LY98-F1
#
_cell.length_a   1.000
_cell.length_b   1.000
_cell.length_c   1.000
_cell.angle_alpha   90.00
_cell.angle_beta   90.00
_cell.angle_gamma   90.00
#
_symmetry.space_group_name_H-M   'P 1'
#
loop_
_entity.id
_entity.type
_entity.pdbx_description
1 polymer ?
#
loop_
_entity_poly.entity_id
_entity_poly.type
_entity_poly.pdbx_seq_one_letter_code
_entity_poly.pdbx_strand_id
1 'polypeptide(L)'
;MITERIKFWALAYFAKNACPSQFSLSSEAAKNNDFYETNVYFPQGTVEQLNSMSKERVGSQRLLYRFIPLKNGLQANKLIKGYRFLDDNQTTECFVSEAALKHARIDVTYYLGYWRDENTHCTPAKLVQMVLWRKFRLMYMGILFSKVRQKFRSWRISKRLRTPLRSKYEIYECLMSSDKFLTKGTFNKSDLVELFLGQKSIFDYELHRKFSQSLDWILEACIEDGEIVRVSHTNDSNPLYKMKGKGIHYFTQTKENIRNEEHQKEIQKTQVSIQNSMLFLTFLLVIATFMTAVDKFDATLEVIYKLADWITKLLS
;
A
#
# COMPACT_ATOMS: atom_id res chain seq x y z
N MET A 1 24.60 -15.42 -24.92
CA MET A 1 25.98 -14.95 -24.63
C MET A 1 26.08 -13.82 -23.61
N ILE A 2 25.72 -12.56 -23.89
CA ILE A 2 25.94 -11.44 -22.93
C ILE A 2 25.20 -11.67 -21.60
N THR A 3 23.96 -12.15 -21.67
CA THR A 3 23.14 -12.46 -20.49
C THR A 3 23.68 -13.63 -19.66
N GLU A 4 24.26 -14.64 -20.31
CA GLU A 4 24.89 -15.80 -19.64
C GLU A 4 26.15 -15.36 -18.89
N ARG A 5 27.00 -14.52 -19.50
CA ARG A 5 28.17 -13.93 -18.85
C ARG A 5 27.82 -13.15 -17.60
N ILE A 6 26.78 -12.33 -17.67
CA ILE A 6 26.30 -11.53 -16.53
C ILE A 6 25.81 -12.45 -15.41
N LYS A 7 25.02 -13.48 -15.74
CA LYS A 7 24.55 -14.46 -14.75
C LYS A 7 25.72 -15.21 -14.11
N PHE A 8 26.70 -15.65 -14.90
CA PHE A 8 27.87 -16.35 -14.42
C PHE A 8 28.74 -15.48 -13.51
N TRP A 9 29.00 -14.23 -13.91
CA TRP A 9 29.74 -13.25 -13.11
C TRP A 9 29.04 -12.95 -11.79
N ALA A 10 27.71 -12.74 -11.81
CA ALA A 10 26.93 -12.50 -10.61
C ALA A 10 26.95 -13.73 -9.69
N LEU A 11 26.79 -14.94 -10.24
CA LEU A 11 26.85 -16.19 -9.48
C LEU A 11 28.22 -16.40 -8.82
N ALA A 12 29.31 -16.10 -9.54
CA ALA A 12 30.66 -16.12 -8.99
C ALA A 12 30.84 -15.12 -7.85
N TYR A 13 30.29 -13.91 -7.98
CA TYR A 13 30.30 -12.90 -6.93
C TYR A 13 29.51 -13.36 -5.69
N PHE A 14 28.34 -13.96 -5.89
CA PHE A 14 27.53 -14.50 -4.78
C PHE A 14 28.23 -15.69 -4.11
N ALA A 15 28.86 -16.59 -4.88
CA ALA A 15 29.66 -17.70 -4.36
C ALA A 15 30.82 -17.22 -3.47
N LYS A 16 31.49 -16.13 -3.84
CA LYS A 16 32.54 -15.52 -2.99
C LYS A 16 32.02 -15.02 -1.63
N ASN A 17 30.74 -14.65 -1.60
CA ASN A 17 30.06 -14.08 -0.46
C ASN A 17 28.97 -15.01 0.11
N ALA A 18 29.08 -16.32 -0.16
CA ALA A 18 28.15 -17.34 0.29
C ALA A 18 28.43 -17.78 1.74
N CYS A 19 27.41 -18.30 2.41
CA CYS A 19 27.54 -18.86 3.75
C CYS A 19 28.51 -20.07 3.75
N PRO A 20 29.46 -20.17 4.69
CA PRO A 20 30.45 -21.25 4.73
C PRO A 20 29.91 -22.63 5.12
N SER A 21 28.75 -22.74 5.76
CA SER A 21 28.19 -24.03 6.20
C SER A 21 26.71 -24.15 5.81
N GLN A 22 26.40 -25.21 5.07
CA GLN A 22 25.03 -25.62 4.79
C GLN A 22 24.34 -25.99 6.12
N PHE A 23 23.20 -25.37 6.39
CA PHE A 23 22.32 -25.62 7.53
C PHE A 23 22.88 -25.28 8.92
N SER A 24 22.02 -24.69 9.75
CA SER A 24 22.27 -24.23 11.12
C SER A 24 23.13 -22.98 11.28
N LEU A 25 22.70 -21.86 10.69
CA LEU A 25 22.85 -20.65 11.48
C LEU A 25 21.80 -20.73 12.59
N SER A 26 22.24 -21.17 13.77
CA SER A 26 21.65 -20.64 15.00
C SER A 26 21.53 -19.13 14.81
N SER A 27 20.41 -18.55 15.27
CA SER A 27 20.09 -17.13 15.01
C SER A 27 21.27 -16.18 15.28
N GLU A 28 22.23 -16.57 16.13
CA GLU A 28 23.41 -15.82 16.53
C GLU A 28 24.50 -15.68 15.47
N ALA A 29 24.84 -16.71 14.70
CA ALA A 29 25.91 -16.58 13.70
C ALA A 29 25.43 -15.84 12.42
N ALA A 30 24.11 -15.86 12.15
CA ALA A 30 23.49 -15.06 11.09
C ALA A 30 23.44 -13.57 11.44
N LYS A 31 23.29 -13.24 12.74
CA LYS A 31 23.24 -11.84 13.22
C LYS A 31 24.50 -11.05 12.92
N ASN A 32 25.65 -11.70 12.87
CA ASN A 32 26.96 -11.03 12.82
C ASN A 32 27.59 -11.02 11.43
N ASN A 33 26.99 -11.67 10.42
CA ASN A 33 27.59 -11.81 9.09
C ASN A 33 26.60 -11.53 7.95
N ASP A 34 27.06 -10.81 6.94
CA ASP A 34 26.31 -10.53 5.72
C ASP A 34 26.65 -11.56 4.63
N PHE A 35 25.67 -12.35 4.18
CA PHE A 35 25.91 -13.41 3.18
C PHE A 35 24.76 -13.55 2.17
N TYR A 36 25.07 -14.17 1.03
CA TYR A 36 24.07 -14.58 0.05
C TYR A 36 23.80 -16.08 0.16
N GLU A 37 22.54 -16.44 0.01
CA GLU A 37 22.10 -17.77 -0.34
C GLU A 37 21.59 -17.72 -1.78
N THR A 38 22.22 -18.48 -2.67
CA THR A 38 21.87 -18.48 -4.09
C THR A 38 21.39 -19.85 -4.49
N ASN A 39 20.19 -19.90 -5.06
CA ASN A 39 19.54 -21.11 -5.54
C ASN A 39 19.37 -21.01 -7.05
N VAL A 40 20.00 -21.90 -7.79
CA VAL A 40 19.91 -21.95 -9.25
C VAL A 40 19.07 -23.16 -9.64
N TYR A 41 17.97 -22.91 -10.32
CA TYR A 41 17.02 -23.93 -10.75
C TYR A 41 17.15 -24.17 -12.25
N PHE A 42 17.41 -25.42 -12.62
CA PHE A 42 17.50 -25.84 -14.02
C PHE A 42 16.21 -26.54 -14.44
N PRO A 43 15.51 -26.08 -15.49
CA PRO A 43 14.29 -26.71 -15.97
C PRO A 43 14.57 -28.03 -16.71
N GLN A 44 13.61 -28.96 -16.69
CA GLN A 44 13.65 -30.22 -17.46
C GLN A 44 13.16 -30.00 -18.90
N GLY A 45 13.98 -30.32 -19.90
CA GLY A 45 13.62 -30.26 -21.33
C GLY A 45 14.84 -30.26 -22.27
N THR A 46 14.64 -30.60 -23.55
CA THR A 46 15.68 -30.48 -24.58
C THR A 46 15.92 -29.03 -24.99
N VAL A 47 17.12 -28.71 -25.48
CA VAL A 47 17.54 -27.32 -25.84
C VAL A 47 16.57 -26.68 -26.83
N GLU A 48 16.01 -27.45 -27.77
CA GLU A 48 15.05 -27.00 -28.77
C GLU A 48 13.69 -26.63 -28.16
N GLN A 49 13.21 -27.41 -27.19
CA GLN A 49 12.00 -27.12 -26.42
C GLN A 49 12.17 -25.88 -25.54
N LEU A 50 13.35 -25.69 -24.96
CA LEU A 50 13.66 -24.54 -24.10
C LEU A 50 13.80 -23.22 -24.89
N ASN A 51 14.19 -23.30 -26.17
CA ASN A 51 14.33 -22.13 -27.05
C ASN A 51 12.99 -21.66 -27.65
N SER A 52 12.00 -22.54 -27.82
CA SER A 52 10.69 -22.22 -28.42
C SER A 52 9.64 -21.69 -27.43
N MET A 53 9.91 -21.71 -26.13
CA MET A 53 8.97 -21.28 -25.09
C MET A 53 9.09 -19.80 -24.72
N SER A 54 7.94 -19.17 -24.43
CA SER A 54 7.89 -17.82 -23.87
C SER A 54 8.44 -17.79 -22.44
N LYS A 55 9.18 -16.71 -22.11
CA LYS A 55 9.91 -16.54 -20.83
C LYS A 55 9.04 -16.71 -19.57
N GLU A 56 7.73 -16.52 -19.68
CA GLU A 56 6.76 -16.62 -18.57
C GLU A 56 6.40 -18.08 -18.22
N ARG A 57 6.48 -19.02 -19.17
CA ARG A 57 6.13 -20.44 -18.95
C ARG A 57 7.29 -21.31 -18.45
N VAL A 58 8.49 -20.76 -18.37
CA VAL A 58 9.69 -21.48 -17.85
C VAL A 58 9.59 -21.69 -16.33
N GLY A 59 8.85 -20.84 -15.62
CA GLY A 59 8.67 -20.95 -14.17
C GLY A 59 7.76 -22.10 -13.71
N SER A 60 6.98 -22.69 -14.60
CA SER A 60 6.01 -23.76 -14.31
C SER A 60 6.46 -25.17 -14.73
N GLN A 61 7.71 -25.33 -15.19
CA GLN A 61 8.23 -26.64 -15.59
C GLN A 61 8.75 -27.45 -14.40
N ARG A 62 8.71 -28.78 -14.55
CA ARG A 62 9.39 -29.71 -13.64
C ARG A 62 10.88 -29.39 -13.61
N LEU A 63 11.44 -29.32 -12.41
CA LEU A 63 12.84 -28.98 -12.17
C LEU A 63 13.70 -30.23 -12.43
N LEU A 64 14.79 -30.06 -13.18
CA LEU A 64 15.79 -31.10 -13.40
C LEU A 64 16.68 -31.27 -12.16
N TYR A 65 17.10 -30.14 -11.58
CA TYR A 65 17.77 -30.05 -10.28
C TYR A 65 17.91 -28.60 -9.81
N ARG A 66 18.07 -28.45 -8.49
CA ARG A 66 18.52 -27.22 -7.81
C ARG A 66 20.02 -27.28 -7.59
N PHE A 67 20.72 -26.18 -7.84
CA PHE A 67 22.15 -26.02 -7.64
C PHE A 67 22.42 -24.90 -6.64
N ILE A 68 23.30 -25.18 -5.67
CA ILE A 68 23.74 -24.21 -4.67
C ILE A 68 25.26 -24.07 -4.78
N PRO A 69 25.79 -22.87 -5.08
CA PRO A 69 27.22 -22.67 -5.21
C PRO A 69 27.93 -22.79 -3.85
N LEU A 70 29.12 -23.39 -3.85
CA LEU A 70 30.00 -23.45 -2.68
C LEU A 70 30.70 -22.10 -2.46
N LYS A 71 31.03 -21.80 -1.20
CA LYS A 71 31.81 -20.60 -0.87
C LYS A 71 33.17 -20.67 -1.58
N ASN A 72 33.51 -19.62 -2.33
CA ASN A 72 34.71 -19.56 -3.17
C ASN A 72 34.84 -20.72 -4.18
N GLY A 73 33.73 -21.29 -4.67
CA GLY A 73 33.72 -22.42 -5.58
C GLY A 73 34.20 -22.14 -7.02
N LEU A 74 34.82 -20.99 -7.31
CA LEU A 74 35.28 -20.65 -8.65
C LEU A 74 36.62 -21.36 -8.95
N GLN A 75 36.62 -22.29 -9.90
CA GLN A 75 37.83 -22.94 -10.41
C GLN A 75 38.37 -22.22 -11.65
N ALA A 76 39.68 -22.37 -11.90
CA ALA A 76 40.45 -21.67 -12.94
C ALA A 76 39.85 -21.73 -14.37
N ASN A 77 38.97 -22.71 -14.65
CA ASN A 77 38.37 -22.94 -15.97
C ASN A 77 36.95 -22.37 -16.16
N LYS A 78 36.57 -21.28 -15.46
CA LYS A 78 35.20 -20.71 -15.52
C LYS A 78 34.10 -21.72 -15.18
N LEU A 79 34.38 -22.58 -14.21
CA LEU A 79 33.42 -23.51 -13.64
C LEU A 79 33.15 -23.10 -12.18
N ILE A 80 31.89 -23.16 -11.78
CA ILE A 80 31.48 -22.91 -10.40
C ILE A 80 31.12 -24.27 -9.78
N LYS A 81 31.86 -24.66 -8.74
CA LYS A 81 31.59 -25.84 -7.92
C LYS A 81 30.42 -25.56 -6.97
N GLY A 82 29.56 -26.54 -6.82
CA GLY A 82 28.45 -26.50 -5.86
C GLY A 82 27.80 -27.86 -5.66
N TYR A 83 26.65 -27.85 -5.01
CA TYR A 83 25.86 -29.05 -4.75
C TYR A 83 24.61 -29.06 -5.61
N ARG A 84 24.34 -30.20 -6.21
CA ARG A 84 23.13 -30.52 -6.96
C ARG A 84 22.15 -31.26 -6.05
N PHE A 85 20.89 -30.84 -6.10
CA PHE A 85 19.75 -31.41 -5.39
C PHE A 85 18.66 -31.76 -6.42
N LEU A 86 18.22 -33.02 -6.47
CA LEU A 86 17.09 -33.44 -7.33
C LEU A 86 15.75 -33.34 -6.59
N ASP A 87 15.71 -33.82 -5.36
CA ASP A 87 14.73 -33.58 -4.31
C ASP A 87 15.52 -33.38 -3.01
N ASP A 88 14.94 -32.79 -1.96
CA ASP A 88 15.60 -32.26 -0.74
C ASP A 88 16.64 -33.16 -0.02
N ASN A 89 16.88 -34.39 -0.48
CA ASN A 89 17.69 -35.42 0.15
C ASN A 89 18.93 -35.91 -0.62
N GLN A 90 19.23 -35.47 -1.86
CA GLN A 90 20.43 -35.95 -2.59
C GLN A 90 21.41 -34.83 -2.96
N THR A 91 22.55 -34.79 -2.27
CA THR A 91 23.67 -33.86 -2.52
C THR A 91 24.76 -34.53 -3.35
N THR A 92 24.77 -34.27 -4.66
CA THR A 92 25.93 -34.62 -5.51
C THR A 92 26.76 -33.38 -5.78
N GLU A 93 28.10 -33.47 -5.67
CA GLU A 93 28.96 -32.37 -6.10
C GLU A 93 28.84 -32.19 -7.62
N CYS A 94 28.61 -30.96 -8.06
CA CYS A 94 28.38 -30.64 -9.47
C CYS A 94 29.12 -29.35 -9.86
N PHE A 95 29.44 -29.24 -11.14
CA PHE A 95 30.08 -28.07 -11.72
C PHE A 95 29.15 -27.44 -12.75
N VAL A 96 28.95 -26.13 -12.65
CA VAL A 96 28.11 -25.37 -13.57
C VAL A 96 29.00 -24.46 -14.44
N SER A 97 28.79 -24.55 -15.75
CA SER A 97 29.42 -23.70 -16.76
C SER A 97 28.53 -22.53 -17.17
N GLU A 98 29.13 -21.51 -17.79
CA GLU A 98 28.42 -20.31 -18.29
C GLU A 98 27.26 -20.66 -19.24
N ALA A 99 27.46 -21.62 -20.14
CA ALA A 99 26.46 -22.01 -21.15
C ALA A 99 25.20 -22.63 -20.52
N ALA A 100 25.34 -23.35 -19.40
CA ALA A 100 24.21 -23.97 -18.71
C ALA A 100 23.24 -22.93 -18.11
N LEU A 101 23.69 -21.70 -17.85
CA LEU A 101 22.90 -20.66 -17.18
C LEU A 101 21.91 -19.94 -18.11
N LYS A 102 21.88 -20.25 -19.40
CA LYS A 102 21.00 -19.60 -20.39
C LYS A 102 19.54 -19.64 -19.96
N HIS A 103 19.03 -20.83 -19.63
CA HIS A 103 17.64 -21.06 -19.23
C HIS A 103 17.44 -21.24 -17.71
N ALA A 104 18.53 -21.16 -16.93
CA ALA A 104 18.46 -21.31 -15.50
C ALA A 104 17.74 -20.11 -14.84
N ARG A 105 16.87 -20.42 -13.89
CA ARG A 105 16.27 -19.48 -12.95
C ARG A 105 17.22 -19.32 -11.76
N ILE A 106 17.48 -18.08 -11.35
CA ILE A 106 18.34 -17.77 -10.22
C ILE A 106 17.49 -17.03 -9.19
N ASP A 107 17.40 -17.62 -8.00
CA ASP A 107 16.78 -17.02 -6.83
C ASP A 107 17.90 -16.69 -5.84
N VAL A 108 17.90 -15.46 -5.35
CA VAL A 108 18.93 -14.96 -4.43
C VAL A 108 18.24 -14.47 -3.18
N THR A 109 18.57 -15.09 -2.06
CA THR A 109 18.20 -14.64 -0.73
C THR A 109 19.40 -13.96 -0.11
N TYR A 110 19.20 -12.74 0.36
CA TYR A 110 20.23 -11.98 1.04
C TYR A 110 19.95 -11.91 2.53
N TYR A 111 20.96 -12.23 3.33
CA TYR A 111 20.91 -12.13 4.78
C TYR A 111 21.85 -11.03 5.25
N LEU A 112 21.28 -10.05 5.97
CA LEU A 112 21.97 -8.91 6.56
C LEU A 112 21.66 -8.89 8.05
N GLY A 113 22.46 -9.56 8.88
CA GLY A 113 22.14 -9.73 10.30
C GLY A 113 20.76 -10.37 10.53
N TYR A 114 19.84 -9.61 11.13
CA TYR A 114 18.44 -10.03 11.37
C TYR A 114 17.52 -9.97 10.14
N TRP A 115 18.02 -9.48 9.01
CA TRP A 115 17.20 -9.09 7.88
C TRP A 115 17.36 -10.08 6.74
N ARG A 116 16.23 -10.57 6.22
CA ARG A 116 16.15 -11.49 5.08
C ARG A 116 15.36 -10.82 3.97
N ASP A 117 15.99 -10.67 2.80
CA ASP A 117 15.30 -10.23 1.58
C ASP A 117 15.39 -11.33 0.51
N GLU A 118 14.23 -11.84 0.10
CA GLU A 118 14.11 -12.96 -0.82
C GLU A 118 13.65 -12.46 -2.18
N ASN A 119 14.51 -12.63 -3.18
CA ASN A 119 14.22 -12.22 -4.55
C ASN A 119 14.12 -13.44 -5.45
N THR A 120 12.87 -13.79 -5.81
CA THR A 120 12.55 -14.85 -6.77
C THR A 120 12.66 -14.34 -8.21
N HIS A 121 13.05 -15.22 -9.13
CA HIS A 121 13.18 -14.94 -10.56
C HIS A 121 14.03 -13.72 -10.90
N CYS A 122 15.29 -13.70 -10.46
CA CYS A 122 16.16 -12.55 -10.69
C CYS A 122 16.52 -12.40 -12.19
N THR A 123 16.10 -11.29 -12.79
CA THR A 123 16.56 -10.89 -14.12
C THR A 123 18.05 -10.52 -14.08
N PRO A 124 18.79 -10.59 -15.21
CA PRO A 124 20.20 -10.19 -15.25
C PRO A 124 20.46 -8.77 -14.71
N ALA A 125 19.55 -7.84 -14.99
CA ALA A 125 19.61 -6.48 -14.45
C ALA A 125 19.49 -6.45 -12.92
N LYS A 126 18.56 -7.22 -12.36
CA LYS A 126 18.36 -7.33 -10.91
C LYS A 126 19.55 -8.00 -10.21
N LEU A 127 20.19 -8.98 -10.85
CA LEU A 127 21.42 -9.60 -10.36
C LEU A 127 22.56 -8.57 -10.26
N VAL A 128 22.77 -7.76 -11.31
CA VAL A 128 23.76 -6.68 -11.31
C VAL A 128 23.44 -5.64 -10.24
N GLN A 129 22.18 -5.24 -10.12
CA GLN A 129 21.71 -4.33 -9.08
C GLN A 129 22.04 -4.85 -7.67
N MET A 130 21.81 -6.13 -7.38
CA MET A 130 22.13 -6.73 -6.07
C MET A 130 23.64 -6.75 -5.79
N VAL A 131 24.48 -7.00 -6.81
CA VAL A 131 25.94 -6.92 -6.66
C VAL A 131 26.39 -5.49 -6.37
N LEU A 132 25.85 -4.50 -7.10
CA LEU A 132 26.15 -3.09 -6.91
C LEU A 132 25.71 -2.60 -5.53
N TRP A 133 24.50 -2.98 -5.10
CA TRP A 133 23.95 -2.60 -3.81
C TRP A 133 24.83 -3.04 -2.64
N ARG A 134 25.45 -4.22 -2.71
CA ARG A 134 26.42 -4.65 -1.69
C ARG A 134 27.76 -3.95 -1.82
N LYS A 135 28.29 -3.81 -3.05
CA LYS A 135 29.57 -3.14 -3.29
C LYS A 135 29.58 -1.69 -2.76
N PHE A 136 28.47 -0.98 -2.93
CA PHE A 136 28.30 0.41 -2.46
C PHE A 136 27.68 0.53 -1.07
N ARG A 137 27.40 -0.59 -0.37
CA ARG A 137 26.68 -0.60 0.91
C ARG A 137 25.33 0.16 0.90
N LEU A 138 24.75 0.39 -0.28
CA LEU A 138 23.45 1.08 -0.44
C LEU A 138 22.26 0.19 -0.06
N MET A 139 22.49 -1.10 0.21
CA MET A 139 21.47 -2.01 0.72
C MET A 139 20.81 -1.52 2.01
N TYR A 140 21.59 -0.93 2.93
CA TYR A 140 21.05 -0.35 4.16
C TYR A 140 19.98 0.70 3.87
N MET A 141 20.19 1.55 2.86
CA MET A 141 19.23 2.57 2.44
C MET A 141 17.99 1.97 1.78
N GLY A 142 18.14 0.94 0.94
CA GLY A 142 17.01 0.25 0.31
C GLY A 142 16.07 -0.41 1.33
N ILE A 143 16.65 -1.06 2.34
CA ILE A 143 15.91 -1.72 3.42
C ILE A 143 15.29 -0.70 4.39
N LEU A 144 16.01 0.38 4.69
CA LEU A 144 15.50 1.47 5.52
C LEU A 144 14.34 2.19 4.81
N PHE A 145 14.44 2.41 3.50
CA PHE A 145 13.38 3.02 2.70
C PHE A 145 12.15 2.12 2.60
N SER A 146 12.33 0.79 2.44
CA SER A 146 11.20 -0.14 2.41
C SER A 146 10.48 -0.20 3.76
N LYS A 147 11.20 -0.20 4.88
CA LYS A 147 10.61 -0.14 6.22
C LYS A 147 9.98 1.21 6.55
N VAL A 148 10.61 2.33 6.19
CA VAL A 148 10.01 3.66 6.34
C VAL A 148 8.73 3.73 5.53
N ARG A 149 8.75 3.25 4.27
CA ARG A 149 7.54 3.18 3.43
C ARG A 149 6.48 2.26 4.02
N GLN A 150 6.84 1.12 4.60
CA GLN A 150 5.92 0.21 5.28
C GLN A 150 5.37 0.82 6.56
N LYS A 151 6.19 1.54 7.34
CA LYS A 151 5.79 2.25 8.56
C LYS A 151 4.87 3.42 8.23
N PHE A 152 5.14 4.17 7.16
CA PHE A 152 4.23 5.21 6.66
C PHE A 152 2.92 4.62 6.15
N ARG A 153 2.95 3.50 5.43
CA ARG A 153 1.74 2.80 4.97
C ARG A 153 0.92 2.30 6.14
N SER A 154 1.53 1.56 7.07
CA SER A 154 0.86 1.06 8.28
C SER A 154 0.39 2.18 9.19
N TRP A 155 1.10 3.31 9.29
CA TRP A 155 0.64 4.48 10.04
C TRP A 155 -0.55 5.18 9.37
N ARG A 156 -0.56 5.27 8.03
CA ARG A 156 -1.70 5.80 7.26
C ARG A 156 -2.91 4.86 7.36
N ILE A 157 -2.68 3.55 7.32
CA ILE A 157 -3.68 2.51 7.48
C ILE A 157 -4.21 2.49 8.93
N SER A 158 -3.34 2.58 9.93
CA SER A 158 -3.65 2.68 11.36
C SER A 158 -4.45 3.95 11.70
N LYS A 159 -4.11 5.10 11.10
CA LYS A 159 -4.93 6.32 11.22
C LYS A 159 -6.31 6.15 10.59
N ARG A 160 -6.40 5.39 9.48
CA ARG A 160 -7.69 5.09 8.81
C ARG A 160 -8.51 4.01 9.54
N LEU A 161 -7.86 3.11 10.27
CA LEU A 161 -8.45 1.97 10.99
C LEU A 161 -8.55 2.16 12.52
N ARG A 162 -8.31 3.39 13.01
CA ARG A 162 -8.26 3.69 14.45
C ARG A 162 -9.60 3.49 15.18
N THR A 163 -10.69 3.28 14.44
CA THR A 163 -11.95 2.76 14.97
C THR A 163 -12.24 1.41 14.30
N PRO A 164 -12.18 0.29 15.05
CA PRO A 164 -12.55 -1.02 14.52
C PRO A 164 -14.05 -1.12 14.21
N LEU A 165 -14.86 -0.18 14.70
CA LEU A 165 -16.27 -0.03 14.37
C LEU A 165 -16.40 0.78 13.09
N ARG A 166 -16.63 0.08 11.97
CA ARG A 166 -17.17 0.67 10.74
C ARG A 166 -18.68 0.78 10.86
N SER A 167 -19.27 1.84 10.33
CA SER A 167 -20.73 2.00 10.37
C SER A 167 -21.40 0.98 9.44
N LYS A 168 -22.66 0.60 9.72
CA LYS A 168 -23.46 -0.27 8.84
C LYS A 168 -23.44 0.23 7.39
N TYR A 169 -23.44 1.55 7.22
CA TYR A 169 -23.34 2.21 5.92
C TYR A 169 -22.07 1.86 5.14
N GLU A 170 -20.90 1.91 5.77
CA GLU A 170 -19.61 1.63 5.10
C GLU A 170 -19.53 0.17 4.62
N ILE A 171 -20.12 -0.77 5.38
CA ILE A 171 -20.25 -2.19 5.00
C ILE A 171 -21.07 -2.32 3.72
N TYR A 172 -22.20 -1.62 3.64
CA TYR A 172 -23.06 -1.65 2.47
C TYR A 172 -22.44 -0.93 1.27
N GLU A 173 -21.72 0.17 1.48
CA GLU A 173 -20.97 0.83 0.41
C GLU A 173 -19.92 -0.11 -0.19
N CYS A 174 -19.17 -0.82 0.66
CA CYS A 174 -18.17 -1.78 0.23
C CYS A 174 -18.80 -2.93 -0.56
N LEU A 175 -19.92 -3.49 -0.09
CA LEU A 175 -20.66 -4.52 -0.81
C LEU A 175 -21.16 -4.03 -2.18
N MET A 176 -21.73 -2.83 -2.24
CA MET A 176 -22.26 -2.24 -3.48
C MET A 176 -21.15 -1.86 -4.48
N SER A 177 -19.89 -1.79 -4.04
CA SER A 177 -18.73 -1.60 -4.92
C SER A 177 -18.22 -2.90 -5.56
N SER A 178 -18.72 -4.06 -5.14
CA SER A 178 -18.27 -5.37 -5.62
C SER A 178 -19.16 -5.93 -6.73
N ASP A 179 -18.61 -6.16 -7.92
CA ASP A 179 -19.34 -6.75 -9.06
C ASP A 179 -19.93 -8.13 -8.73
N LYS A 180 -19.25 -8.91 -7.89
CA LYS A 180 -19.72 -10.24 -7.45
C LYS A 180 -21.00 -10.14 -6.63
N PHE A 181 -21.10 -9.12 -5.79
CA PHE A 181 -22.29 -8.90 -4.96
C PHE A 181 -23.44 -8.33 -5.80
N LEU A 182 -23.17 -7.38 -6.70
CA LEU A 182 -24.20 -6.79 -7.57
C LEU A 182 -24.88 -7.81 -8.48
N THR A 183 -24.15 -8.85 -8.90
CA THR A 183 -24.69 -9.92 -9.76
C THR A 183 -25.47 -10.99 -8.99
N LYS A 184 -25.06 -11.33 -7.77
CA LYS A 184 -25.63 -12.47 -7.01
C LYS A 184 -26.51 -12.07 -5.82
N GLY A 185 -26.42 -10.83 -5.35
CA GLY A 185 -27.10 -10.34 -4.14
C GLY A 185 -26.73 -11.07 -2.85
N THR A 186 -25.63 -11.83 -2.87
CA THR A 186 -25.15 -12.68 -1.77
C THR A 186 -23.67 -12.43 -1.53
N PHE A 187 -23.22 -12.56 -0.28
CA PHE A 187 -21.82 -12.35 0.10
C PHE A 187 -21.42 -13.27 1.25
N ASN A 188 -20.16 -13.68 1.28
CA ASN A 188 -19.56 -14.37 2.42
C ASN A 188 -18.88 -13.38 3.36
N LYS A 189 -18.73 -13.79 4.62
CA LYS A 189 -17.95 -13.04 5.61
C LYS A 189 -16.50 -12.84 5.15
N SER A 190 -15.85 -13.90 4.68
CA SER A 190 -14.47 -13.84 4.17
C SER A 190 -14.31 -12.83 3.04
N ASP A 191 -15.26 -12.81 2.10
CA ASP A 191 -15.23 -11.92 0.93
C ASP A 191 -15.31 -10.46 1.38
N LEU A 192 -16.11 -10.17 2.40
CA LEU A 192 -16.21 -8.83 2.96
C LEU A 192 -14.91 -8.41 3.64
N VAL A 193 -14.31 -9.29 4.45
CA VAL A 193 -13.01 -9.04 5.09
C VAL A 193 -11.92 -8.79 4.03
N GLU A 194 -11.91 -9.57 2.95
CA GLU A 194 -10.99 -9.38 1.83
C GLU A 194 -11.22 -8.08 1.08
N LEU A 195 -12.47 -7.69 0.83
CA LEU A 195 -12.82 -6.42 0.19
C LEU A 195 -12.37 -5.22 1.05
N PHE A 196 -12.50 -5.32 2.37
CA PHE A 196 -12.11 -4.26 3.31
C PHE A 196 -10.59 -4.14 3.51
N LEU A 197 -9.88 -5.26 3.63
CA LEU A 197 -8.45 -5.28 3.96
C LEU A 197 -7.54 -5.44 2.73
N GLY A 198 -8.12 -5.74 1.57
CA GLY A 198 -7.43 -6.05 0.33
C GLY A 198 -6.73 -7.41 0.36
N GLN A 199 -6.57 -8.04 -0.82
CA GLN A 199 -5.98 -9.38 -1.02
C GLN A 199 -4.55 -9.61 -0.48
N LYS A 200 -3.90 -8.59 0.11
CA LYS A 200 -2.47 -8.62 0.50
C LYS A 200 -2.20 -8.35 1.99
N SER A 201 -3.19 -8.48 2.86
CA SER A 201 -3.02 -8.27 4.30
C SER A 201 -2.67 -9.56 5.05
N ILE A 202 -1.66 -10.30 4.57
CA ILE A 202 -1.12 -11.49 5.27
C ILE A 202 -0.43 -11.10 6.61
N PHE A 203 -0.09 -9.82 6.79
CA PHE A 203 0.85 -9.39 7.83
C PHE A 203 0.26 -8.98 9.18
N ASP A 204 -1.05 -8.74 9.31
CA ASP A 204 -1.66 -8.36 10.60
C ASP A 204 -2.79 -9.33 10.98
N TYR A 205 -2.42 -10.56 11.37
CA TYR A 205 -3.36 -11.58 11.86
C TYR A 205 -4.24 -11.06 13.02
N GLU A 206 -3.68 -10.23 13.90
CA GLU A 206 -4.42 -9.63 15.01
C GLU A 206 -5.47 -8.62 14.53
N LEU A 207 -5.16 -7.83 13.50
CA LEU A 207 -6.10 -6.88 12.90
C LEU A 207 -7.23 -7.61 12.18
N HIS A 208 -6.90 -8.64 11.39
CA HIS A 208 -7.87 -9.54 10.77
C HIS A 208 -8.81 -10.15 11.78
N ARG A 209 -8.28 -10.67 12.89
CA ARG A 209 -9.08 -11.29 13.95
C ARG A 209 -10.01 -10.28 14.62
N LYS A 210 -9.50 -9.10 15.00
CA LYS A 210 -10.31 -8.04 15.63
C LYS A 210 -11.39 -7.52 14.67
N PHE A 211 -11.06 -7.33 13.40
CA PHE A 211 -12.02 -6.88 12.39
C PHE A 211 -13.09 -7.94 12.12
N SER A 212 -12.70 -9.19 11.96
CA SER A 212 -13.61 -10.32 11.77
C SER A 212 -14.60 -10.46 12.93
N GLN A 213 -14.14 -10.27 14.18
CA GLN A 213 -15.00 -10.25 15.37
C GLN A 213 -15.95 -9.05 15.40
N SER A 214 -15.46 -7.83 15.13
CA SER A 214 -16.34 -6.66 15.06
C SER A 214 -17.40 -6.78 13.98
N LEU A 215 -17.05 -7.45 12.88
CA LEU A 215 -17.96 -7.69 11.78
C LEU A 215 -19.10 -8.63 12.17
N ASP A 216 -18.82 -9.65 13.00
CA ASP A 216 -19.86 -10.56 13.50
C ASP A 216 -20.95 -9.78 14.25
N TRP A 217 -20.56 -8.89 15.17
CA TRP A 217 -21.52 -8.08 15.93
C TRP A 217 -22.36 -7.17 15.03
N ILE A 218 -21.76 -6.57 14.01
CA ILE A 218 -22.50 -5.68 13.10
C ILE A 218 -23.44 -6.50 12.19
N LEU A 219 -23.00 -7.65 11.70
CA LEU A 219 -23.83 -8.53 10.88
C LEU A 219 -24.98 -9.14 11.68
N GLU A 220 -24.75 -9.53 12.95
CA GLU A 220 -25.82 -9.94 13.87
C GLU A 220 -26.86 -8.84 14.04
N ALA A 221 -26.43 -7.60 14.32
CA ALA A 221 -27.34 -6.46 14.41
C ALA A 221 -28.12 -6.22 13.10
N CYS A 222 -27.49 -6.38 11.93
CA CYS A 222 -28.19 -6.28 10.64
C CYS A 222 -29.19 -7.42 10.39
N ILE A 223 -28.98 -8.60 10.98
CA ILE A 223 -29.95 -9.70 10.92
C ILE A 223 -31.15 -9.39 11.81
N GLU A 224 -30.91 -8.88 13.02
CA GLU A 224 -31.95 -8.46 13.97
C GLU A 224 -32.85 -7.37 13.38
N ASP A 225 -32.25 -6.38 12.71
CA ASP A 225 -32.99 -5.32 12.00
C ASP A 225 -33.71 -5.82 10.74
N GLY A 226 -33.45 -7.05 10.31
CA GLY A 226 -34.03 -7.67 9.12
C GLY A 226 -33.50 -7.09 7.81
N GLU A 227 -32.32 -6.47 7.83
CA GLU A 227 -31.64 -5.89 6.67
C GLU A 227 -30.95 -6.97 5.81
N ILE A 228 -30.46 -8.03 6.47
CA ILE A 228 -29.82 -9.19 5.83
C ILE A 228 -30.39 -10.50 6.38
N VAL A 229 -30.18 -11.60 5.65
CA VAL A 229 -30.52 -12.96 6.10
C VAL A 229 -29.33 -13.88 5.92
N ARG A 230 -29.04 -14.67 6.95
CA ARG A 230 -28.08 -15.76 6.87
C ARG A 230 -28.71 -16.94 6.12
N VAL A 231 -28.08 -17.36 5.03
CA VAL A 231 -28.52 -18.49 4.18
C VAL A 231 -27.82 -19.80 4.57
N SER A 232 -26.61 -19.71 5.13
CA SER A 232 -25.83 -20.87 5.61
C SER A 232 -26.33 -21.42 6.96
N HIS A 233 -26.00 -22.68 7.28
CA HIS A 233 -26.22 -23.28 8.60
C HIS A 233 -25.46 -22.56 9.73
N THR A 234 -25.99 -22.65 10.95
CA THR A 234 -25.56 -21.89 12.14
C THR A 234 -24.08 -22.08 12.52
N ASN A 235 -23.50 -23.24 12.20
CA ASN A 235 -22.13 -23.63 12.56
C ASN A 235 -21.09 -23.50 11.42
N ASP A 236 -21.42 -22.80 10.34
CA ASP A 236 -20.45 -22.63 9.24
C ASP A 236 -19.34 -21.64 9.59
N SER A 237 -18.09 -22.02 9.31
CA SER A 237 -16.89 -21.20 9.56
C SER A 237 -16.82 -19.96 8.66
N ASN A 238 -17.54 -19.97 7.54
CA ASN A 238 -17.67 -18.84 6.63
C ASN A 238 -19.14 -18.67 6.19
N PRO A 239 -19.96 -17.96 6.99
CA PRO A 239 -21.38 -17.85 6.72
C PRO A 239 -21.69 -17.05 5.45
N LEU A 240 -22.69 -17.55 4.71
CA LEU A 240 -23.24 -16.90 3.51
C LEU A 240 -24.45 -16.05 3.89
N TYR A 241 -24.44 -14.79 3.48
CA TYR A 241 -25.51 -13.83 3.72
C TYR A 241 -26.16 -13.38 2.42
N LYS A 242 -27.46 -13.04 2.50
CA LYS A 242 -28.25 -12.45 1.42
C LYS A 242 -28.83 -11.12 1.87
N MET A 243 -28.69 -10.11 1.03
CA MET A 243 -29.23 -8.77 1.28
C MET A 243 -30.76 -8.74 1.08
N LYS A 244 -31.49 -8.07 1.96
CA LYS A 244 -32.93 -7.80 1.80
C LYS A 244 -33.16 -6.37 1.30
N GLY A 245 -34.37 -6.13 0.79
CA GLY A 245 -34.81 -4.79 0.35
C GLY A 245 -34.70 -3.72 1.45
N LYS A 246 -34.89 -4.09 2.73
CA LYS A 246 -34.69 -3.17 3.87
C LYS A 246 -33.24 -2.68 3.98
N GLY A 247 -32.25 -3.56 3.82
CA GLY A 247 -30.84 -3.17 3.85
C GLY A 247 -30.46 -2.27 2.67
N ILE A 248 -31.01 -2.54 1.48
CA ILE A 248 -30.83 -1.67 0.31
C ILE A 248 -31.47 -0.30 0.57
N HIS A 249 -32.68 -0.27 1.13
CA HIS A 249 -33.39 0.95 1.45
C HIS A 249 -32.62 1.81 2.46
N TYR A 250 -32.14 1.20 3.55
CA TYR A 250 -31.28 1.86 4.53
C TYR A 250 -30.04 2.47 3.88
N PHE A 251 -29.36 1.71 3.01
CA PHE A 251 -28.19 2.19 2.29
C PHE A 251 -28.52 3.40 1.39
N THR A 252 -29.60 3.34 0.62
CA THR A 252 -30.01 4.43 -0.27
C THR A 252 -30.39 5.69 0.49
N GLN A 253 -31.19 5.58 1.56
CA GLN A 253 -31.60 6.72 2.38
C GLN A 253 -30.40 7.35 3.09
N THR A 254 -29.52 6.52 3.66
CA THR A 254 -28.33 7.02 4.36
C THR A 254 -27.38 7.71 3.37
N LYS A 255 -27.19 7.15 2.16
CA LYS A 255 -26.39 7.78 1.11
C LYS A 255 -26.96 9.13 0.68
N GLU A 256 -28.27 9.21 0.52
CA GLU A 256 -28.94 10.45 0.15
C GLU A 256 -28.87 11.50 1.27
N ASN A 257 -29.06 11.10 2.52
CA ASN A 257 -28.93 11.97 3.69
C ASN A 257 -27.51 12.53 3.81
N ILE A 258 -26.46 11.70 3.65
CA ILE A 258 -25.07 12.17 3.66
C ILE A 258 -24.83 13.18 2.54
N ARG A 259 -25.30 12.90 1.32
CA ARG A 259 -25.19 13.83 0.19
C ARG A 259 -25.90 15.16 0.47
N ASN A 260 -27.07 15.10 1.10
CA ASN A 260 -27.85 16.29 1.45
C ASN A 260 -27.15 17.10 2.55
N GLU A 261 -26.57 16.45 3.57
CA GLU A 261 -25.78 17.12 4.60
C GLU A 261 -24.52 17.79 4.04
N GLU A 262 -23.83 17.13 3.10
CA GLU A 262 -22.67 17.73 2.41
C GLU A 262 -23.09 18.96 1.62
N HIS A 263 -24.20 18.88 0.88
CA HIS A 263 -24.74 20.01 0.13
C HIS A 263 -25.17 21.16 1.06
N GLN A 264 -25.80 20.85 2.20
CA GLN A 264 -26.15 21.85 3.22
C GLN A 264 -24.91 22.52 3.81
N LYS A 265 -23.81 21.79 4.06
CA LYS A 265 -22.54 22.37 4.53
C LYS A 265 -21.93 23.31 3.51
N GLU A 266 -22.00 22.99 2.21
CA GLU A 266 -21.54 23.88 1.14
C GLU A 266 -22.39 25.17 1.07
N ILE A 267 -23.72 25.03 1.19
CA ILE A 267 -24.64 26.17 1.25
C ILE A 267 -24.33 27.04 2.47
N GLN A 268 -24.13 26.45 3.65
CA GLN A 268 -23.76 27.18 4.87
C GLN A 268 -22.44 27.94 4.70
N LYS A 269 -21.41 27.33 4.12
CA LYS A 269 -20.13 28.01 3.85
C LYS A 269 -20.33 29.21 2.92
N THR A 270 -21.14 29.04 1.88
CA THR A 270 -21.45 30.12 0.93
C THR A 270 -22.24 31.24 1.61
N GLN A 271 -23.21 30.90 2.45
CA GLN A 271 -24.00 31.86 3.22
C GLN A 271 -23.14 32.66 4.20
N VAL A 272 -22.20 32.02 4.91
CA VAL A 272 -21.25 32.70 5.80
C VAL A 272 -20.36 33.67 5.01
N SER A 273 -19.89 33.28 3.83
CA SER A 273 -19.10 34.15 2.96
C SER A 273 -19.87 35.40 2.52
N ILE A 274 -21.15 35.24 2.15
CA ILE A 274 -22.05 36.34 1.78
C ILE A 274 -22.31 37.25 2.99
N GLN A 275 -22.58 36.68 4.17
CA GLN A 275 -22.78 37.46 5.40
C GLN A 275 -21.55 38.31 5.75
N ASN A 276 -20.34 37.75 5.62
CA ASN A 276 -19.11 38.50 5.84
C ASN A 276 -18.95 39.66 4.84
N SER A 277 -19.29 39.43 3.58
CA SER A 277 -19.26 40.48 2.54
C SER A 277 -20.27 41.59 2.83
N MET A 278 -21.46 41.23 3.31
CA MET A 278 -22.51 42.18 3.70
C MET A 278 -22.12 42.99 4.94
N LEU A 279 -21.49 42.37 5.94
CA LEU A 279 -20.92 43.07 7.11
C LEU A 279 -19.84 44.07 6.70
N PHE A 280 -18.97 43.70 5.77
CA PHE A 280 -17.96 44.61 5.24
C PHE A 280 -18.58 45.81 4.50
N LEU A 281 -19.61 45.56 3.68
CA LEU A 281 -20.27 46.61 2.92
C LEU A 281 -21.09 47.55 3.82
N THR A 282 -21.77 47.02 4.83
CA THR A 282 -22.45 47.83 5.85
C THR A 282 -21.46 48.66 6.68
N PHE A 283 -20.31 48.09 7.05
CA PHE A 283 -19.23 48.84 7.70
C PHE A 283 -18.73 50.01 6.84
N LEU A 284 -18.47 49.77 5.54
CA LEU A 284 -18.10 50.84 4.60
C LEU A 284 -19.18 51.91 4.47
N LEU A 285 -20.45 51.51 4.43
CA LEU A 285 -21.57 52.44 4.33
C LEU A 285 -21.70 53.31 5.59
N VAL A 286 -21.48 52.74 6.77
CA VAL A 286 -21.40 53.50 8.03
C VAL A 286 -20.26 54.51 7.97
N ILE A 287 -19.06 54.12 7.52
CA ILE A 287 -17.93 55.06 7.35
C ILE A 287 -18.29 56.19 6.37
N ALA A 288 -18.84 55.86 5.19
CA ALA A 288 -19.24 56.86 4.20
C ALA A 288 -20.30 57.83 4.75
N THR A 289 -21.23 57.32 5.57
CA THR A 289 -22.26 58.12 6.24
C THR A 289 -21.63 59.04 7.30
N PHE A 290 -20.63 58.56 8.04
CA PHE A 290 -19.87 59.40 8.98
C PHE A 290 -19.06 60.47 8.26
N MET A 291 -18.38 60.15 7.15
CA MET A 291 -17.62 61.13 6.37
C MET A 291 -18.53 62.22 5.80
N THR A 292 -19.65 61.84 5.20
CA THR A 292 -20.63 62.82 4.69
C THR A 292 -21.29 63.65 5.79
N ALA A 293 -21.46 63.11 7.00
CA ALA A 293 -21.91 63.89 8.14
C ALA A 293 -20.84 64.90 8.61
N VAL A 294 -19.56 64.50 8.66
CA VAL A 294 -18.44 65.38 9.00
C VAL A 294 -18.30 66.51 7.98
N ASP A 295 -18.37 66.21 6.68
CA ASP A 295 -18.33 67.23 5.62
C ASP A 295 -19.47 68.25 5.77
N LYS A 296 -20.66 67.79 6.18
CA LYS A 296 -21.79 68.69 6.48
C LYS A 296 -21.59 69.49 7.76
N PHE A 297 -20.94 68.93 8.77
CA PHE A 297 -20.56 69.64 10.00
C PHE A 297 -19.54 70.75 9.71
N ASP A 298 -18.53 70.47 8.89
CA ASP A 298 -17.54 71.46 8.46
C ASP A 298 -18.20 72.58 7.64
N ALA A 299 -19.10 72.23 6.70
CA ALA A 299 -19.85 73.20 5.92
C ALA A 299 -20.79 74.07 6.79
N THR A 300 -21.43 73.50 7.82
CA THR A 300 -22.28 74.27 8.74
C THR A 300 -21.47 75.15 9.68
N LEU A 301 -20.31 74.71 10.16
CA LEU A 301 -19.38 75.54 10.93
C LEU A 301 -18.87 76.73 10.10
N GLU A 302 -18.53 76.53 8.83
CA GLU A 302 -18.10 77.62 7.95
C GLU A 302 -19.20 78.68 7.75
N VAL A 303 -20.46 78.24 7.60
CA VAL A 303 -21.61 79.15 7.53
C VAL A 303 -21.77 79.90 8.86
N ILE A 304 -21.65 79.22 10.00
CA ILE A 304 -21.74 79.86 11.33
C ILE A 304 -20.63 80.90 11.52
N TYR A 305 -19.39 80.62 11.11
CA TYR A 305 -18.29 81.58 11.17
C TYR A 305 -18.52 82.80 10.27
N LYS A 306 -19.04 82.60 9.05
CA LYS A 306 -19.43 83.71 8.15
C LYS A 306 -20.56 84.56 8.74
N LEU A 307 -21.51 83.92 9.41
CA LEU A 307 -22.64 84.59 10.06
C LEU A 307 -22.17 85.37 11.29
N ALA A 308 -21.25 84.81 12.07
CA ALA A 308 -20.60 85.49 13.19
C ALA A 308 -19.79 86.71 12.74
N ASP A 309 -18.97 86.58 11.67
CA ASP A 309 -18.20 87.71 11.10
C ASP A 309 -19.10 88.82 10.57
N TRP A 310 -20.22 88.45 9.94
CA TRP A 310 -21.24 89.41 9.48
C TRP A 310 -21.90 90.15 10.66
N ILE A 311 -22.28 89.44 11.73
CA ILE A 311 -22.85 90.04 12.94
C ILE A 311 -21.85 90.98 13.60
N THR A 312 -20.57 90.62 13.70
CA THR A 312 -19.54 91.50 14.28
C THR A 312 -19.30 92.76 13.46
N LYS A 313 -19.40 92.71 12.12
CA LYS A 313 -19.33 93.89 11.24
C LYS A 313 -20.55 94.79 11.33
N LEU A 314 -21.70 94.26 11.73
CA LEU A 314 -22.95 95.01 11.88
C LEU A 314 -23.03 95.73 13.24
N LEU A 315 -22.28 95.24 14.22
CA LEU A 315 -22.18 95.80 15.58
C LEU A 315 -21.00 96.78 15.75
N SER A 316 -20.12 96.93 14.75
CA SER A 316 -19.02 97.92 14.72
C SER A 316 -19.41 99.18 13.94
#